data_AF-A0A3D8QTF8-F1
#
_entry.id   AF-A0A3D8QTF8-F1
#
_cell.length_a   1.000
_cell.length_b   1.000
_cell.length_c   1.000
_cell.angle_alpha   90.00
_cell.angle_beta   90.00
_cell.angle_gamma   90.00
#
_symmetry.space_group_name_H-M   'P 1'
#
loop_
_entity.id
_entity.type
_entity.pdbx_description
1 polymer ?
#
loop_
_entity_poly.entity_id
_entity_poly.type
_entity_poly.pdbx_seq_one_letter_code
_entity_poly.pdbx_strand_id
1 'polypeptide(L)'
;MSHQFLMHGILALSALHLADQHDGPEQKKYSTIALAHHNQALALFGPELNNINESNFSACIGFSSIIMLFSLGLSRPPPTAKDLSAVNDMGQIFLLIRGWQKTVEVSQSVSSRRLLPVASAINDIPDHIEMGLKHLRDLNRLKGQRQKGHDTKTYEEAITSLQSTFRQMDPEKPSPFSHGEFFAGVSDKFFEYWMEHDTFALIILAHYCVCLHYLPRVWWLKGWSEGLMRSIWENIDPVAQSSLIWAKEIVGL
;
A
#
# COMPACT_ATOMS: atom_id res chain seq x y z
N MET A 1 18.58 24.29 4.80
CA MET A 1 17.37 23.45 4.68
C MET A 1 16.32 24.03 5.61
N SER A 2 15.26 24.64 5.06
CA SER A 2 14.32 25.48 5.84
C SER A 2 13.35 24.71 6.74
N HIS A 3 13.26 23.37 6.59
CA HIS A 3 12.37 22.52 7.38
C HIS A 3 13.15 21.35 7.98
N GLN A 4 13.34 21.34 9.29
CA GLN A 4 14.16 20.32 9.97
C GLN A 4 13.54 18.92 9.89
N PHE A 5 12.21 18.79 10.02
CA PHE A 5 11.53 17.51 9.91
C PHE A 5 11.81 16.82 8.57
N LEU A 6 11.77 17.57 7.46
CA LEU A 6 12.03 17.05 6.13
C LEU A 6 13.48 16.58 5.99
N MET A 7 14.43 17.33 6.53
CA MET A 7 15.85 16.94 6.55
C MET A 7 16.05 15.61 7.29
N HIS A 8 15.48 15.50 8.51
CA HIS A 8 15.53 14.24 9.26
C HIS A 8 14.86 13.10 8.50
N GLY A 9 13.74 13.33 7.81
CA GLY A 9 13.11 12.32 6.95
C GLY A 9 14.03 11.83 5.83
N ILE A 10 14.68 12.75 5.10
CA ILE A 10 15.61 12.41 4.03
C ILE A 10 16.77 11.56 4.57
N LEU A 11 17.34 11.94 5.71
CA LEU A 11 18.41 11.18 6.35
C LEU A 11 17.94 9.81 6.84
N ALA A 12 16.73 9.72 7.40
CA ALA A 12 16.14 8.45 7.83
C ALA A 12 15.99 7.47 6.67
N LEU A 13 15.37 7.91 5.56
CA LEU A 13 15.18 7.08 4.37
C LEU A 13 16.51 6.70 3.72
N SER A 14 17.47 7.62 3.68
CA SER A 14 18.81 7.36 3.15
C SER A 14 19.54 6.31 3.99
N ALA A 15 19.50 6.43 5.31
CA ALA A 15 20.08 5.45 6.22
C ALA A 15 19.39 4.08 6.12
N LEU A 16 18.06 4.05 5.97
CA LEU A 16 17.33 2.79 5.77
C LEU A 16 17.73 2.11 4.46
N HIS A 17 17.88 2.87 3.37
CA HIS A 17 18.37 2.33 2.10
C HIS A 17 19.82 1.82 2.21
N LEU A 18 20.69 2.50 2.97
CA LEU A 18 22.04 1.98 3.26
C LEU A 18 21.98 0.68 4.06
N ALA A 19 21.07 0.56 5.03
CA ALA A 19 20.85 -0.68 5.76
C ALA A 19 20.41 -1.83 4.83
N ASP A 20 19.61 -1.55 3.79
CA ASP A 20 19.19 -2.55 2.79
C ASP A 20 20.34 -3.07 1.91
N GLN A 21 21.41 -2.29 1.79
CA GLN A 21 22.57 -2.61 0.94
C GLN A 21 23.72 -3.31 1.70
N HIS A 22 23.61 -3.44 3.02
CA HIS A 22 24.65 -4.02 3.87
C HIS A 22 24.09 -5.15 4.72
N ASP A 23 24.97 -6.00 5.23
CA ASP A 23 24.65 -7.08 6.16
C ASP A 23 25.40 -6.90 7.50
N GLY A 24 24.97 -7.64 8.52
CA GLY A 24 25.72 -7.74 9.78
C GLY A 24 25.80 -6.41 10.57
N PRO A 25 26.98 -6.02 11.08
CA PRO A 25 27.11 -4.83 11.94
C PRO A 25 26.72 -3.52 11.26
N GLU A 26 27.02 -3.37 9.96
CA GLU A 26 26.72 -2.14 9.22
C GLU A 26 25.23 -1.97 8.98
N GLN A 27 24.52 -3.05 8.63
CA GLN A 27 23.07 -3.08 8.55
C GLN A 27 22.44 -2.58 9.86
N LYS A 28 22.85 -3.15 11.00
CA LYS A 28 22.33 -2.76 12.32
C LYS A 28 22.61 -1.29 12.63
N LYS A 29 23.83 -0.82 12.36
CA LYS A 29 24.24 0.58 12.54
C LYS A 29 23.33 1.52 11.75
N TYR A 30 23.14 1.26 10.46
CA TYR A 30 22.32 2.11 9.60
C TYR A 30 20.84 2.04 9.96
N SER A 31 20.31 0.88 10.35
CA SER A 31 18.93 0.76 10.87
C SER A 31 18.72 1.59 12.15
N THR A 32 19.68 1.61 13.07
CA THR A 32 19.60 2.46 14.27
C THR A 32 19.60 3.95 13.92
N ILE A 33 20.47 4.37 12.99
CA ILE A 33 20.51 5.76 12.50
C ILE A 33 19.18 6.13 11.82
N ALA A 34 18.66 5.24 10.98
CA ALA A 34 17.41 5.41 10.28
C ALA A 34 16.24 5.66 11.24
N LEU A 35 16.09 4.82 12.26
CA LEU A 35 15.05 4.95 13.28
C LEU A 35 15.21 6.23 14.13
N ALA A 36 16.44 6.60 14.49
CA ALA A 36 16.69 7.82 15.26
C ALA A 36 16.24 9.08 14.49
N HIS A 37 16.63 9.19 13.21
CA HIS A 37 16.20 10.30 12.36
C HIS A 37 14.69 10.25 12.09
N HIS A 38 14.11 9.07 11.88
CA HIS A 38 12.66 8.92 11.65
C HIS A 38 11.85 9.44 12.85
N ASN A 39 12.20 9.04 14.06
CA ASN A 39 11.53 9.47 15.29
C ASN A 39 11.66 10.98 15.51
N GLN A 40 12.84 11.54 15.27
CA GLN A 40 13.05 12.98 15.37
C GLN A 40 12.25 13.76 14.31
N ALA A 41 12.17 13.23 13.09
CA ALA A 41 11.38 13.83 12.03
C ALA A 41 9.89 13.86 12.39
N LEU A 42 9.34 12.76 12.91
CA LEU A 42 7.95 12.68 13.37
C LEU A 42 7.66 13.66 14.51
N ALA A 43 8.55 13.77 15.49
CA ALA A 43 8.39 14.71 16.61
C ALA A 43 8.35 16.17 16.13
N LEU A 44 9.16 16.52 15.13
CA LEU A 44 9.20 17.85 14.53
C LEU A 44 8.03 18.11 13.57
N PHE A 45 7.48 17.07 12.94
CA PHE A 45 6.38 17.18 11.99
C PHE A 45 5.01 17.30 12.65
N GLY A 46 4.80 16.64 13.79
CA GLY A 46 3.52 16.62 14.49
C GLY A 46 2.88 18.01 14.68
N PRO A 47 3.62 19.03 15.15
CA PRO A 47 3.10 20.39 15.28
C PRO A 47 2.72 21.06 13.95
N GLU A 48 3.43 20.76 12.85
CA GLU A 48 3.22 21.36 11.53
C GLU A 48 1.90 20.90 10.89
N LEU A 49 1.42 19.70 11.21
CA LEU A 49 0.16 19.15 10.71
C LEU A 49 -1.06 20.00 11.08
N ASN A 50 -1.00 20.71 12.21
CA ASN A 50 -2.09 21.57 12.67
C ASN A 50 -2.06 22.97 12.03
N ASN A 51 -1.01 23.31 11.28
CA ASN A 51 -0.82 24.65 10.71
C ASN A 51 -0.19 24.59 9.31
N ILE A 52 -0.76 23.77 8.43
CA ILE A 52 -0.35 23.70 7.03
C ILE A 52 -0.74 25.00 6.32
N ASN A 53 0.23 25.67 5.71
CA ASN A 53 0.09 26.95 5.02
C ASN A 53 1.02 27.05 3.81
N GLU A 54 0.99 28.17 3.08
CA GLU A 54 1.77 28.37 1.85
C GLU A 54 3.29 28.23 2.03
N SER A 55 3.82 28.42 3.25
CA SER A 55 5.26 28.32 3.52
C SER A 55 5.77 26.90 3.78
N ASN A 56 4.92 25.98 4.24
CA ASN A 56 5.34 24.63 4.68
C ASN A 56 4.68 23.48 3.91
N PHE A 57 3.59 23.70 3.15
CA PHE A 57 2.81 22.61 2.54
C PHE A 57 3.65 21.67 1.67
N SER A 58 4.58 22.22 0.87
CA SER A 58 5.44 21.42 -0.01
C SER A 58 6.38 20.51 0.79
N ALA A 59 6.88 21.00 1.94
CA ALA A 59 7.72 20.21 2.83
C ALA A 59 6.89 19.13 3.56
N CYS A 60 5.67 19.45 3.98
CA CYS A 60 4.74 18.49 4.59
C CYS A 60 4.42 17.33 3.65
N ILE A 61 4.08 17.61 2.39
CA ILE A 61 3.84 16.57 1.38
C ILE A 61 5.09 15.73 1.18
N GLY A 62 6.25 16.38 0.97
CA GLY A 62 7.52 15.67 0.76
C GLY A 62 7.87 14.75 1.92
N PHE A 63 7.68 15.21 3.17
CA PHE A 63 7.94 14.39 4.34
C PHE A 63 6.92 13.26 4.52
N SER A 64 5.63 13.51 4.29
CA SER A 64 4.61 12.46 4.33
C SER A 64 4.88 11.36 3.28
N SER A 65 5.36 11.72 2.07
CA SER A 65 5.82 10.74 1.08
C SER A 65 7.02 9.94 1.58
N ILE A 66 7.98 10.57 2.27
CA ILE A 66 9.13 9.88 2.86
C ILE A 66 8.71 8.90 3.94
N ILE A 67 7.77 9.26 4.83
CA ILE A 67 7.26 8.36 5.86
C ILE A 67 6.66 7.10 5.22
N MET A 68 5.84 7.25 4.19
CA MET A 68 5.23 6.12 3.47
C MET A 68 6.30 5.17 2.89
N LEU A 69 7.31 5.72 2.21
CA LEU A 69 8.41 4.92 1.66
C LEU A 69 9.25 4.24 2.75
N PHE A 70 9.48 4.95 3.86
CA PHE A 70 10.20 4.43 5.01
C PHE A 70 9.47 3.24 5.64
N SER A 71 8.16 3.35 5.86
CA SER A 71 7.33 2.28 6.40
C SER A 71 7.30 1.05 5.49
N LEU A 72 7.16 1.24 4.18
CA LEU A 72 7.25 0.14 3.20
C LEU A 72 8.61 -0.58 3.25
N GLY A 73 9.70 0.17 3.37
CA GLY A 73 11.05 -0.40 3.46
C GLY A 73 11.33 -1.08 4.80
N LEU A 74 10.86 -0.50 5.91
CA LEU A 74 11.11 -1.00 7.27
C LEU A 74 10.30 -2.26 7.56
N SER A 75 9.01 -2.26 7.20
CA SER A 75 8.07 -3.37 7.46
C SER A 75 8.09 -4.42 6.36
N ARG A 76 9.22 -4.58 5.65
CA ARG A 76 9.34 -5.55 4.57
C ARG A 76 9.01 -6.96 5.09
N PRO A 77 8.03 -7.66 4.50
CA PRO A 77 7.73 -9.02 4.91
C PRO A 77 8.92 -9.96 4.67
N PRO A 78 9.26 -10.83 5.63
CA PRO A 78 10.28 -11.85 5.39
C PRO A 78 9.80 -12.89 4.37
N PRO A 79 10.71 -13.54 3.61
CA PRO A 79 10.34 -14.61 2.68
C PRO A 79 9.65 -15.81 3.35
N THR A 80 9.75 -15.92 4.67
CA THR A 80 9.13 -16.96 5.48
C THR A 80 7.95 -16.43 6.30
N ALA A 81 7.34 -15.30 5.92
CA ALA A 81 6.15 -14.77 6.58
C ALA A 81 5.04 -15.84 6.64
N LYS A 82 4.58 -16.15 7.85
CA LYS A 82 3.56 -17.18 8.13
C LYS A 82 2.38 -16.66 8.94
N ASP A 83 2.55 -15.58 9.67
CA ASP A 83 1.46 -14.94 10.41
C ASP A 83 0.87 -13.78 9.59
N LEU A 84 -0.14 -13.12 10.13
CA LEU A 84 -0.81 -11.97 9.51
C LEU A 84 -0.09 -10.63 9.75
N SER A 85 1.19 -10.63 10.15
CA SER A 85 1.96 -9.39 10.37
C SER A 85 2.04 -8.52 9.10
N ALA A 86 2.34 -9.13 7.95
CA ALA A 86 2.40 -8.42 6.67
C ALA A 86 1.06 -7.77 6.29
N VAL A 87 -0.06 -8.45 6.60
CA VAL A 87 -1.41 -7.92 6.39
C VAL A 87 -1.65 -6.69 7.27
N ASN A 88 -1.25 -6.76 8.54
CA ASN A 88 -1.39 -5.66 9.49
C ASN A 88 -0.51 -4.47 9.13
N ASP A 89 0.76 -4.73 8.76
CA ASP A 89 1.72 -3.69 8.39
C ASP A 89 1.27 -2.96 7.11
N MET A 90 0.77 -3.70 6.12
CA MET A 90 0.16 -3.10 4.92
C MET A 90 -1.07 -2.26 5.28
N GLY A 91 -1.85 -2.66 6.30
CA GLY A 91 -2.95 -1.87 6.83
C GLY A 91 -2.49 -0.57 7.52
N GLN A 92 -1.35 -0.57 8.21
CA GLN A 92 -0.77 0.66 8.74
C GLN A 92 -0.28 1.58 7.62
N ILE A 93 0.32 1.02 6.57
CA ILE A 93 0.74 1.76 5.38
C ILE A 93 -0.46 2.37 4.64
N PHE A 94 -1.60 1.66 4.59
CA PHE A 94 -2.86 2.20 4.08
C PHE A 94 -3.26 3.49 4.79
N LEU A 95 -3.20 3.50 6.14
CA LEU A 95 -3.53 4.70 6.93
C LEU A 95 -2.56 5.86 6.66
N LEU A 96 -1.27 5.58 6.45
CA LEU A 96 -0.29 6.60 6.07
C LEU A 96 -0.61 7.21 4.70
N ILE A 97 -1.04 6.38 3.74
CA ILE A 97 -1.43 6.83 2.40
C ILE A 97 -2.68 7.70 2.46
N ARG A 98 -3.68 7.32 3.27
CA ARG A 98 -4.87 8.15 3.55
C ARG A 98 -4.51 9.50 4.17
N GLY A 99 -3.61 9.50 5.16
CA GLY A 99 -3.10 10.72 5.78
C GLY A 99 -2.36 11.61 4.78
N TRP A 100 -1.60 11.01 3.86
CA TRP A 100 -0.92 11.72 2.77
C TRP A 100 -1.93 12.34 1.80
N GLN A 101 -2.95 11.60 1.35
CA GLN A 101 -4.00 12.11 0.46
C GLN A 101 -4.70 13.33 1.06
N LYS A 102 -5.09 13.25 2.33
CA LYS A 102 -5.68 14.39 3.06
C LYS A 102 -4.72 15.59 3.15
N THR A 103 -3.43 15.34 3.37
CA THR A 103 -2.40 16.39 3.39
C THR A 103 -2.31 17.10 2.03
N VAL A 104 -2.37 16.35 0.93
CA VAL A 104 -2.36 16.88 -0.42
C VAL A 104 -3.62 17.69 -0.72
N GLU A 105 -4.80 17.20 -0.34
CA GLU A 105 -6.08 17.91 -0.49
C GLU A 105 -6.07 19.27 0.22
N VAL A 106 -5.65 19.30 1.49
CA VAL A 106 -5.49 20.56 2.26
C VAL A 106 -4.48 21.49 1.58
N SER A 107 -3.40 20.95 1.03
CA SER A 107 -2.38 21.76 0.35
C SER A 107 -2.86 22.34 -0.99
N GLN A 108 -3.76 21.65 -1.69
CA GLN A 108 -4.38 22.14 -2.93
C GLN A 108 -5.44 23.23 -2.68
N SER A 109 -6.09 23.25 -1.52
CA SER A 109 -6.98 24.35 -1.16
C SER A 109 -6.20 25.62 -0.79
N VAL A 110 -4.98 25.46 -0.26
CA VAL A 110 -4.08 26.56 0.11
C VAL A 110 -3.29 27.11 -1.08
N SER A 111 -2.97 26.29 -2.08
CA SER A 111 -2.21 26.73 -3.26
C SER A 111 -2.98 26.48 -4.55
N SER A 112 -3.07 27.47 -5.44
CA SER A 112 -3.70 27.30 -6.77
C SER A 112 -2.95 26.33 -7.71
N ARG A 113 -1.89 25.66 -7.21
CA ARG A 113 -1.07 24.72 -7.97
C ARG A 113 -1.64 23.31 -7.80
N ARG A 114 -1.99 22.68 -8.92
CA ARG A 114 -2.32 21.24 -8.93
C ARG A 114 -1.06 20.44 -8.63
N LEU A 115 -1.06 19.79 -7.47
CA LEU A 115 0.04 18.93 -7.02
C LEU A 115 -0.10 17.48 -7.52
N LEU A 116 -1.32 17.10 -7.92
CA LEU A 116 -1.59 15.79 -8.50
C LEU A 116 -1.72 15.89 -10.02
N PRO A 117 -1.20 14.92 -10.78
CA PRO A 117 -1.47 14.82 -12.21
C PRO A 117 -2.98 14.72 -12.45
N VAL A 118 -3.45 15.37 -13.51
CA VAL A 118 -4.80 15.19 -14.04
C VAL A 118 -4.86 13.81 -14.70
N ALA A 119 -5.93 13.05 -14.41
CA ALA A 119 -6.34 11.77 -15.01
C ALA A 119 -5.25 10.99 -15.77
N SER A 120 -4.76 9.93 -15.13
CA SER A 120 -3.94 8.90 -15.79
C SER A 120 -4.69 8.31 -17.00
N ALA A 121 -3.93 7.86 -18.00
CA ALA A 121 -4.49 7.08 -19.10
C ALA A 121 -5.22 5.87 -18.54
N ILE A 122 -6.46 5.64 -18.98
CA ILE A 122 -7.21 4.42 -18.69
C ILE A 122 -6.76 3.39 -19.72
N ASN A 123 -5.96 2.43 -19.27
CA ASN A 123 -5.46 1.35 -20.10
C ASN A 123 -6.45 0.18 -20.11
N ASP A 124 -6.39 -0.60 -21.18
CA ASP A 124 -7.05 -1.89 -21.24
C ASP A 124 -6.42 -2.85 -20.22
N ILE A 125 -7.28 -3.65 -19.60
CA ILE A 125 -6.85 -4.66 -18.63
C ILE A 125 -6.52 -5.94 -19.40
N PRO A 126 -5.37 -6.59 -19.15
CA PRO A 126 -5.06 -7.89 -19.74
C PRO A 126 -6.12 -8.95 -19.42
N ASP A 127 -6.42 -9.84 -20.36
CA ASP A 127 -7.50 -10.83 -20.26
C ASP A 127 -7.43 -11.67 -18.98
N HIS A 128 -6.24 -12.11 -18.56
CA HIS A 128 -6.08 -12.92 -17.35
C HIS A 128 -6.42 -12.16 -16.07
N ILE A 129 -6.15 -10.85 -16.02
CA ILE A 129 -6.53 -9.98 -14.90
C ILE A 129 -8.04 -9.76 -14.89
N GLU A 130 -8.65 -9.51 -16.06
CA GLU A 130 -10.10 -9.35 -16.17
C GLU A 130 -10.83 -10.63 -15.75
N MET A 131 -10.30 -11.82 -16.10
CA MET A 131 -10.83 -13.10 -15.63
C MET A 131 -10.74 -13.25 -14.11
N GLY A 132 -9.61 -12.88 -13.48
CA GLY A 132 -9.45 -12.88 -12.03
C GLY A 132 -10.44 -11.94 -11.32
N LEU A 133 -10.61 -10.72 -11.84
CA LEU A 133 -11.59 -9.75 -11.33
C LEU A 133 -13.03 -10.25 -11.48
N LYS A 134 -13.37 -10.86 -12.62
CA LYS A 134 -14.68 -11.47 -12.84
C LYS A 134 -14.94 -12.60 -11.86
N HIS A 135 -13.95 -13.47 -11.63
CA HIS A 135 -14.05 -14.54 -10.64
C HIS A 135 -14.33 -14.01 -9.24
N LEU A 136 -13.62 -12.95 -8.81
CA LEU A 136 -13.88 -12.28 -7.53
C LEU A 136 -15.32 -11.76 -7.41
N ARG A 137 -15.84 -11.11 -8.45
CA ARG A 137 -17.23 -10.61 -8.47
C ARG A 137 -18.26 -11.73 -8.40
N ASP A 138 -18.03 -12.81 -9.15
CA ASP A 138 -18.88 -13.99 -9.12
C ASP A 138 -18.89 -14.62 -7.72
N LEU A 139 -17.72 -14.73 -7.08
CA LEU A 139 -17.58 -15.24 -5.72
C LEU A 139 -18.28 -14.32 -4.70
N ASN A 140 -18.13 -13.00 -4.84
CA ASN A 140 -18.80 -12.00 -4.00
C ASN A 140 -20.33 -12.18 -4.05
N ARG A 141 -20.89 -12.27 -5.26
CA ARG A 141 -22.31 -12.50 -5.50
C ARG A 141 -22.80 -13.83 -4.94
N LEU A 142 -22.07 -14.92 -5.16
CA LEU A 142 -22.44 -16.26 -4.67
C LEU A 142 -22.44 -16.33 -3.15
N LYS A 143 -21.46 -15.70 -2.48
CA LYS A 143 -21.44 -15.60 -1.02
C LYS A 143 -22.57 -14.74 -0.50
N GLY A 144 -22.88 -13.61 -1.14
CA GLY A 144 -24.04 -12.77 -0.79
C GLY A 144 -25.38 -13.53 -0.81
N GLN A 145 -25.52 -14.51 -1.72
CA GLN A 145 -26.73 -15.34 -1.80
C GLN A 145 -26.79 -16.45 -0.73
N ARG A 146 -25.64 -16.93 -0.27
CA ARG A 146 -25.54 -18.15 0.57
C ARG A 146 -25.24 -17.86 2.05
N GLN A 147 -24.63 -16.72 2.34
CA GLN A 147 -24.10 -16.37 3.66
C GLN A 147 -24.80 -15.11 4.17
N LYS A 148 -25.62 -15.27 5.20
CA LYS A 148 -26.29 -14.13 5.85
C LYS A 148 -25.23 -13.24 6.51
N GLY A 149 -25.23 -11.96 6.16
CA GLY A 149 -24.25 -10.98 6.68
C GLY A 149 -23.05 -10.73 5.77
N HIS A 150 -22.95 -11.41 4.62
CA HIS A 150 -21.92 -11.09 3.62
C HIS A 150 -22.18 -9.72 2.98
N ASP A 151 -21.30 -8.76 3.23
CA ASP A 151 -21.43 -7.38 2.75
C ASP A 151 -21.01 -7.25 1.29
N THR A 152 -21.91 -7.69 0.41
CA THR A 152 -21.68 -7.71 -1.05
C THR A 152 -21.33 -6.32 -1.58
N LYS A 153 -21.91 -5.26 -1.01
CA LYS A 153 -21.72 -3.89 -1.47
C LYS A 153 -20.30 -3.41 -1.18
N THR A 154 -19.87 -3.51 0.08
CA THR A 154 -18.52 -3.08 0.50
C THR A 154 -17.43 -3.83 -0.26
N TYR A 155 -17.61 -5.13 -0.49
CA TYR A 155 -16.65 -5.90 -1.29
C TYR A 155 -16.66 -5.54 -2.77
N GLU A 156 -17.82 -5.20 -3.35
CA GLU A 156 -17.89 -4.76 -4.75
C GLU A 156 -17.18 -3.41 -4.97
N GLU A 157 -17.26 -2.50 -3.99
CA GLU A 157 -16.52 -1.23 -4.00
C GLU A 157 -15.01 -1.48 -4.01
N ALA A 158 -14.51 -2.39 -3.15
CA ALA A 158 -13.10 -2.76 -3.11
C ALA A 158 -12.63 -3.44 -4.42
N ILE A 159 -13.44 -4.36 -4.99
CA ILE A 159 -13.13 -5.00 -6.28
C ILE A 159 -13.09 -3.96 -7.42
N THR A 160 -13.99 -2.97 -7.38
CA THR A 160 -14.01 -1.87 -8.36
C THR A 160 -12.78 -0.99 -8.23
N SER A 161 -12.35 -0.68 -7.01
CA SER A 161 -11.09 0.04 -6.76
C SER A 161 -9.87 -0.74 -7.25
N LEU A 162 -9.85 -2.06 -7.04
CA LEU A 162 -8.81 -2.94 -7.59
C LEU A 162 -8.79 -2.90 -9.13
N GLN A 163 -9.96 -2.93 -9.78
CA GLN A 163 -10.05 -2.77 -11.23
C GLN A 163 -9.56 -1.40 -11.71
N SER A 164 -9.91 -0.31 -11.01
CA SER A 164 -9.38 1.04 -11.30
C SER A 164 -7.86 1.05 -11.25
N THR A 165 -7.28 0.40 -10.24
CA THR A 165 -5.83 0.30 -10.07
C THR A 165 -5.18 -0.36 -11.29
N PHE A 166 -5.72 -1.49 -11.76
CA PHE A 166 -5.21 -2.15 -12.97
C PHE A 166 -5.31 -1.27 -14.22
N ARG A 167 -6.41 -0.53 -14.41
CA ARG A 167 -6.56 0.38 -15.54
C ARG A 167 -5.56 1.53 -15.55
N GLN A 168 -5.19 2.01 -14.37
CA GLN A 168 -4.25 3.14 -14.25
C GLN A 168 -2.79 2.72 -14.31
N MET A 169 -2.49 1.42 -14.25
CA MET A 169 -1.13 0.92 -14.46
C MET A 169 -0.80 0.95 -15.94
N ASP A 170 0.27 1.66 -16.28
CA ASP A 170 0.89 1.59 -17.60
C ASP A 170 1.50 0.18 -17.77
N PRO A 171 1.07 -0.61 -18.77
CA PRO A 171 1.54 -1.97 -18.97
C PRO A 171 3.00 -2.03 -19.45
N GLU A 172 3.51 -0.98 -20.10
CA GLU A 172 4.89 -0.92 -20.59
C GLU A 172 5.82 -0.31 -19.54
N LYS A 173 5.32 0.68 -18.78
CA LYS A 173 6.12 1.43 -17.81
C LYS A 173 5.34 1.73 -16.52
N PRO A 174 5.03 0.71 -15.70
CA PRO A 174 4.26 0.90 -14.49
C PRO A 174 5.01 1.83 -13.51
N SER A 175 4.29 2.79 -12.94
CA SER A 175 4.83 3.64 -11.87
C SER A 175 4.86 2.85 -10.56
N PRO A 176 5.94 2.91 -9.75
CA PRO A 176 5.95 2.23 -8.44
C PRO A 176 4.91 2.80 -7.46
N PHE A 177 4.23 3.89 -7.79
CA PHE A 177 3.20 4.52 -6.96
C PHE A 177 1.76 4.23 -7.43
N SER A 178 1.56 3.57 -8.57
CA SER A 178 0.22 3.34 -9.15
C SER A 178 -0.69 2.50 -8.25
N HIS A 179 -0.12 1.66 -7.38
CA HIS A 179 -0.90 0.87 -6.42
C HIS A 179 -1.64 1.73 -5.38
N GLY A 180 -1.24 2.99 -5.21
CA GLY A 180 -1.92 3.92 -4.29
C GLY A 180 -3.38 4.18 -4.67
N GLU A 181 -3.76 3.95 -5.92
CA GLU A 181 -5.15 4.06 -6.40
C GLU A 181 -6.10 3.09 -5.68
N PHE A 182 -5.64 1.87 -5.39
CA PHE A 182 -6.42 0.90 -4.61
C PHE A 182 -6.77 1.50 -3.26
N PHE A 183 -5.79 2.12 -2.61
CA PHE A 183 -5.99 2.71 -1.30
C PHE A 183 -6.87 3.96 -1.33
N ALA A 184 -6.91 4.70 -2.43
CA ALA A 184 -7.82 5.83 -2.62
C ALA A 184 -9.29 5.40 -2.72
N GLY A 185 -9.56 4.30 -3.43
CA GLY A 185 -10.93 3.86 -3.73
C GLY A 185 -11.56 2.89 -2.73
N VAL A 186 -10.78 2.29 -1.85
CA VAL A 186 -11.28 1.42 -0.76
C VAL A 186 -12.14 2.21 0.24
N SER A 187 -13.19 1.62 0.82
CA SER A 187 -13.98 2.29 1.87
C SER A 187 -13.40 2.05 3.27
N ASP A 188 -13.68 2.94 4.23
CA ASP A 188 -13.31 2.73 5.64
C ASP A 188 -13.90 1.41 6.17
N LYS A 189 -15.11 1.04 5.69
CA LYS A 189 -15.77 -0.22 6.05
C LYS A 189 -15.01 -1.45 5.55
N PHE A 190 -14.50 -1.41 4.31
CA PHE A 190 -13.65 -2.49 3.82
C PHE A 190 -12.34 -2.57 4.62
N PHE A 191 -11.77 -1.41 4.99
CA PHE A 191 -10.57 -1.38 5.83
C PHE A 191 -10.82 -2.00 7.21
N GLU A 192 -11.99 -1.80 7.82
CA GLU A 192 -12.37 -2.52 9.04
C GLU A 192 -12.35 -4.05 8.82
N TYR A 193 -12.97 -4.55 7.75
CA TYR A 193 -12.96 -5.99 7.43
C TYR A 193 -11.55 -6.54 7.17
N TRP A 194 -10.70 -5.76 6.51
CA TRP A 194 -9.28 -6.10 6.37
C TRP A 194 -8.62 -6.25 7.74
N MET A 195 -8.73 -5.24 8.60
CA MET A 195 -8.07 -5.24 9.91
C MET A 195 -8.63 -6.29 10.87
N GLU A 196 -9.88 -6.71 10.67
CA GLU A 196 -10.52 -7.85 11.36
C GLU A 196 -10.15 -9.22 10.75
N HIS A 197 -9.33 -9.22 9.69
CA HIS A 197 -8.91 -10.41 8.94
C HIS A 197 -10.09 -11.21 8.37
N ASP A 198 -11.16 -10.51 7.95
CA ASP A 198 -12.27 -11.15 7.26
C ASP A 198 -11.76 -11.91 6.04
N THR A 199 -12.22 -13.16 5.88
CA THR A 199 -11.73 -14.06 4.84
C THR A 199 -11.90 -13.49 3.43
N PHE A 200 -13.00 -12.80 3.14
CA PHE A 200 -13.25 -12.23 1.82
C PHE A 200 -12.43 -10.94 1.59
N ALA A 201 -12.24 -10.13 2.62
CA ALA A 201 -11.29 -9.01 2.56
C ALA A 201 -9.87 -9.49 2.25
N LEU A 202 -9.40 -10.55 2.92
CA LEU A 202 -8.11 -11.17 2.64
C LEU A 202 -8.02 -11.75 1.22
N ILE A 203 -9.12 -12.31 0.69
CA ILE A 203 -9.16 -12.79 -0.70
C ILE A 203 -8.94 -11.64 -1.69
N ILE A 204 -9.58 -10.48 -1.47
CA ILE A 204 -9.38 -9.30 -2.33
C ILE A 204 -7.93 -8.78 -2.18
N LEU A 205 -7.37 -8.74 -0.97
CA LEU A 205 -5.96 -8.35 -0.76
C LEU A 205 -4.96 -9.29 -1.45
N ALA A 206 -5.25 -10.59 -1.49
CA ALA A 206 -4.44 -11.54 -2.24
C ALA A 206 -4.45 -11.22 -3.75
N HIS A 207 -5.58 -10.77 -4.30
CA HIS A 207 -5.63 -10.31 -5.69
C HIS A 207 -4.93 -8.95 -5.89
N TYR A 208 -4.94 -8.08 -4.88
CA TYR A 208 -4.11 -6.86 -4.86
C TYR A 208 -2.60 -7.17 -4.89
N CYS A 209 -2.15 -8.31 -4.36
CA CYS A 209 -0.75 -8.73 -4.48
C CYS A 209 -0.30 -8.90 -5.94
N VAL A 210 -1.23 -9.18 -6.85
CA VAL A 210 -0.98 -9.22 -8.30
C VAL A 210 -0.65 -7.82 -8.83
N CYS A 211 -1.30 -6.76 -8.34
CA CYS A 211 -0.90 -5.39 -8.68
C CYS A 211 0.55 -5.14 -8.27
N LEU A 212 0.91 -5.49 -7.03
CA LEU A 212 2.27 -5.32 -6.51
C LEU A 212 3.31 -6.09 -7.33
N HIS A 213 2.95 -7.27 -7.85
CA HIS A 213 3.83 -8.10 -8.66
C HIS A 213 4.26 -7.40 -9.97
N TYR A 214 3.33 -6.67 -10.61
CA TYR A 214 3.61 -5.98 -11.88
C TYR A 214 4.35 -4.64 -11.71
N LEU A 215 4.54 -4.16 -10.48
CA LEU A 215 5.26 -2.91 -10.25
C LEU A 215 6.77 -3.08 -10.49
N PRO A 216 7.48 -1.98 -10.81
CA PRO A 216 8.93 -2.00 -10.87
C PRO A 216 9.54 -2.46 -9.55
N ARG A 217 10.64 -3.20 -9.64
CA ARG A 217 11.41 -3.66 -8.48
C ARG A 217 12.18 -2.52 -7.83
N VAL A 218 11.48 -1.72 -7.03
CA VAL A 218 12.06 -0.69 -6.16
C VAL A 218 12.29 -1.25 -4.76
N TRP A 219 13.34 -0.78 -4.09
CA TRP A 219 13.82 -1.41 -2.84
C TRP A 219 12.76 -1.39 -1.72
N TRP A 220 11.95 -0.33 -1.63
CA TRP A 220 10.89 -0.22 -0.62
C TRP A 220 9.69 -1.13 -0.89
N LEU A 221 9.45 -1.59 -2.13
CA LEU A 221 8.36 -2.54 -2.45
C LEU A 221 8.82 -4.00 -2.48
N LYS A 222 10.13 -4.26 -2.45
CA LYS A 222 10.70 -5.61 -2.50
C LYS A 222 10.06 -6.53 -1.46
N GLY A 223 9.56 -7.69 -1.88
CA GLY A 223 9.03 -8.74 -1.00
C GLY A 223 7.57 -8.56 -0.55
N TRP A 224 6.94 -7.42 -0.85
CA TRP A 224 5.56 -7.18 -0.44
C TRP A 224 4.55 -8.06 -1.17
N SER A 225 4.73 -8.28 -2.49
CA SER A 225 3.82 -9.13 -3.27
C SER A 225 3.82 -10.57 -2.75
N GLU A 226 5.01 -11.20 -2.67
CA GLU A 226 5.13 -12.59 -2.25
C GLU A 226 4.88 -12.75 -0.75
N GLY A 227 5.36 -11.82 0.07
CA GLY A 227 5.20 -11.86 1.51
C GLY A 227 3.76 -11.73 1.96
N LEU A 228 3.02 -10.79 1.38
CA LEU A 228 1.60 -10.58 1.68
C LEU A 228 0.76 -11.75 1.17
N MET A 229 0.99 -12.23 -0.06
CA MET A 229 0.31 -13.42 -0.59
C MET A 229 0.53 -14.64 0.30
N ARG A 230 1.77 -14.90 0.72
CA ARG A 230 2.09 -16.03 1.60
C ARG A 230 1.41 -15.90 2.95
N SER A 231 1.50 -14.73 3.58
CA SER A 231 0.83 -14.41 4.83
C SER A 231 -0.67 -14.71 4.76
N ILE A 232 -1.34 -14.31 3.68
CA ILE A 232 -2.76 -14.59 3.48
C ILE A 232 -3.00 -16.09 3.25
N TRP A 233 -2.25 -16.72 2.34
CA TRP A 233 -2.43 -18.13 1.98
C TRP A 233 -2.36 -19.07 3.20
N GLU A 234 -1.38 -18.86 4.08
CA GLU A 234 -1.16 -19.69 5.26
C GLU A 234 -2.23 -19.51 6.36
N ASN A 235 -3.03 -18.43 6.31
CA ASN A 235 -3.98 -18.07 7.37
C ASN A 235 -5.45 -18.08 6.97
N ILE A 236 -5.77 -18.38 5.70
CA ILE A 236 -7.17 -18.58 5.28
C ILE A 236 -7.55 -20.06 5.25
N ASP A 237 -8.86 -20.32 5.34
CA ASP A 237 -9.41 -21.66 5.25
C ASP A 237 -9.00 -22.35 3.92
N PRO A 238 -8.61 -23.65 3.93
CA PRO A 238 -8.23 -24.38 2.72
C PRO A 238 -9.28 -24.35 1.59
N VAL A 239 -10.57 -24.27 1.92
CA VAL A 239 -11.63 -24.12 0.91
C VAL A 239 -11.53 -22.75 0.23
N ALA A 240 -11.22 -21.69 0.97
CA ALA A 240 -11.02 -20.35 0.44
C ALA A 240 -9.73 -20.22 -0.39
N GLN A 241 -8.70 -21.02 -0.12
CA GLN A 241 -7.44 -21.04 -0.90
C GLN A 241 -7.68 -21.34 -2.39
N SER A 242 -8.72 -22.12 -2.73
CA SER A 242 -9.10 -22.38 -4.12
C SER A 242 -9.34 -21.10 -4.93
N SER A 243 -9.83 -20.04 -4.28
CA SER A 243 -10.08 -18.73 -4.90
C SER A 243 -8.79 -17.92 -5.11
N LEU A 244 -7.66 -18.36 -4.55
CA LEU A 244 -6.37 -17.67 -4.62
C LEU A 244 -5.37 -18.31 -5.57
N ILE A 245 -5.66 -19.49 -6.12
CA ILE A 245 -4.72 -20.26 -6.96
C ILE A 245 -4.16 -19.39 -8.09
N TRP A 246 -5.04 -18.71 -8.84
CA TRP A 246 -4.63 -17.82 -9.92
C TRP A 246 -3.70 -16.70 -9.45
N ALA A 247 -4.08 -15.98 -8.39
CA ALA A 247 -3.27 -14.87 -7.88
C ALA A 247 -1.91 -15.36 -7.36
N LYS A 248 -1.89 -16.52 -6.70
CA LYS A 248 -0.69 -17.15 -6.19
C LYS A 248 0.28 -17.56 -7.31
N GLU A 249 -0.24 -18.16 -8.39
CA GLU A 249 0.55 -18.52 -9.57
C GLU A 249 1.20 -17.30 -10.23
N ILE A 250 0.47 -16.19 -10.37
CA ILE A 250 1.00 -14.95 -10.93
C ILE A 250 2.11 -14.37 -10.04
N VAL A 251 1.93 -14.40 -8.72
CA VAL A 251 2.93 -13.91 -7.75
C VAL A 251 4.16 -14.83 -7.70
N GLY A 252 4.06 -16.07 -8.16
CA GLY A 252 5.17 -17.03 -8.26
C GLY A 252 5.37 -17.90 -7.02
N LEU A 253 4.27 -18.28 -6.34
CA LEU A 253 4.27 -19.10 -5.12
C LEU A 253 3.56 -20.45 -5.27
#